data_AF-A0A2M8F779-F1
#
_entry.id   AF-A0A2M8F779-F1
#
_cell.length_a   1.000
_cell.length_b   1.000
_cell.length_c   1.000
_cell.angle_alpha   90.00
_cell.angle_beta   90.00
_cell.angle_gamma   90.00
#
_symmetry.space_group_name_H-M   'P 1'
#
loop_
_entity.id
_entity.type
_entity.pdbx_description
1 polymer ?
#
loop_
_entity_poly.entity_id
_entity_poly.type
_entity_poly.pdbx_seq_one_letter_code
_entity_poly.pdbx_strand_id
1 'polypeptide(L)'
;MDKTPPPLRLKGFLWFTFSGTAMLSAFILPVHIWALLQGKTMNISLIWFKLYFALLFVVGLYHSLYRVKTIVFDLGFTRAYHWVGGLTTILFLAGVAAAAKLLFA
;
A
#
# COMPACT_ATOMS: atom_id res chain seq x y z
N MET A 1 20.58 22.67 -7.07
CA MET A 1 19.60 21.56 -7.17
C MET A 1 18.30 22.17 -7.63
N ASP A 2 18.05 22.07 -8.94
CA ASP A 2 16.86 22.60 -9.58
C ASP A 2 15.65 21.77 -9.12
N LYS A 3 14.82 22.34 -8.23
CA LYS A 3 13.64 21.67 -7.68
C LYS A 3 12.44 22.05 -8.53
N THR A 4 12.42 21.58 -9.77
CA THR A 4 11.20 21.66 -10.58
C THR A 4 10.13 20.82 -9.89
N PRO A 5 8.98 21.40 -9.53
CA PRO A 5 7.91 20.64 -8.90
C PRO A 5 7.44 19.55 -9.86
N PRO A 6 7.11 18.33 -9.37
CA PRO A 6 6.60 17.28 -10.23
C PRO A 6 5.37 17.80 -10.99
N PRO A 7 5.21 17.44 -12.27
CA PRO A 7 4.12 17.95 -13.10
C PRO A 7 2.79 17.70 -12.38
N LEU A 8 1.89 18.69 -12.40
CA LEU A 8 0.62 18.69 -11.65
C LEU A 8 -0.16 17.37 -11.80
N ARG A 9 -0.07 16.75 -12.98
CA ARG A 9 -0.66 15.44 -13.31
C ARG A 9 -0.11 14.28 -12.47
N LEU A 10 1.18 14.24 -12.20
CA LEU A 10 1.81 13.18 -11.38
C LEU A 10 1.38 13.28 -9.93
N LYS A 11 1.33 14.51 -9.38
CA LYS A 11 0.84 14.74 -8.01
C LYS A 11 -0.63 14.34 -7.87
N GLY A 12 -1.46 14.71 -8.84
CA GLY A 12 -2.87 14.31 -8.88
C GLY A 12 -3.05 12.80 -8.96
N PHE A 13 -2.28 12.12 -9.81
CA PHE A 13 -2.31 10.66 -9.93
C PHE A 13 -1.92 9.96 -8.63
N LEU A 14 -0.82 10.37 -7.98
CA LEU A 14 -0.38 9.82 -6.70
C LEU A 14 -1.41 10.03 -5.59
N TRP A 15 -2.07 11.20 -5.58
CA TRP A 15 -3.13 11.47 -4.62
C TRP A 15 -4.36 10.61 -4.87
N PHE A 16 -4.76 10.45 -6.14
CA PHE A 16 -5.89 9.61 -6.51
C PHE A 16 -5.65 8.13 -6.15
N THR A 17 -4.47 7.59 -6.44
CA THR A 17 -4.13 6.20 -6.08
C THR A 17 -4.03 6.02 -4.57
N PHE A 18 -3.49 6.99 -3.83
CA PHE A 18 -3.52 6.98 -2.38
C PHE A 18 -4.96 6.96 -1.84
N SER A 19 -5.82 7.85 -2.30
CA SER A 19 -7.22 7.91 -1.85
C SER A 19 -8.02 6.66 -2.21
N GLY A 20 -7.82 6.11 -3.41
CA GLY A 20 -8.47 4.87 -3.84
C GLY A 20 -8.02 3.65 -3.02
N THR A 21 -6.71 3.53 -2.76
CA THR A 21 -6.17 2.47 -1.89
C THR A 21 -6.61 2.64 -0.44
N ALA A 22 -6.71 3.87 0.07
CA ALA A 22 -7.22 4.18 1.41
C ALA A 22 -8.65 3.69 1.57
N MET A 23 -9.53 4.08 0.65
CA MET A 23 -10.94 3.72 0.67
C MET A 23 -11.14 2.21 0.59
N LEU A 24 -10.39 1.54 -0.30
CA LEU A 24 -10.43 0.09 -0.45
C LEU A 24 -10.00 -0.61 0.85
N SER A 25 -8.90 -0.16 1.47
CA SER A 25 -8.41 -0.71 2.74
C SER A 25 -9.41 -0.53 3.88
N ALA A 26 -10.03 0.65 3.96
CA ALA A 26 -10.95 1.01 5.03
C ALA A 26 -12.23 0.17 5.01
N PHE A 27 -12.67 -0.28 3.84
CA PHE A 27 -13.85 -1.14 3.71
C PHE A 27 -13.50 -2.63 3.79
N ILE A 28 -12.45 -3.05 3.07
CA ILE A 28 -12.14 -4.47 2.95
C ILE A 28 -11.56 -5.04 4.25
N LEU A 29 -10.66 -4.33 4.94
CA LEU A 29 -10.00 -4.87 6.13
C LEU A 29 -10.98 -5.16 7.28
N PRO A 30 -11.90 -4.26 7.68
CA PRO A 30 -12.83 -4.55 8.77
C PRO A 30 -13.76 -5.72 8.45
N VAL A 31 -14.27 -5.77 7.21
CA VAL A 31 -15.14 -6.87 6.76
C VAL A 31 -14.36 -8.19 6.74
N HIS A 32 -13.12 -8.19 6.26
CA HIS A 32 -12.27 -9.38 6.24
C HIS A 32 -11.95 -9.89 7.64
N ILE A 33 -11.51 -9.00 8.53
CA ILE A 33 -11.21 -9.33 9.93
C ILE A 33 -12.46 -9.86 10.63
N TRP A 34 -13.62 -9.22 10.41
CA TRP A 34 -14.87 -9.68 11.01
C TRP A 34 -15.29 -11.07 10.51
N ALA A 35 -15.17 -11.33 9.20
CA ALA A 35 -15.46 -12.64 8.64
C ALA A 35 -14.52 -13.72 9.20
N LEU A 36 -13.23 -13.42 9.36
CA LEU A 36 -12.25 -14.31 9.98
C LEU A 36 -12.59 -14.61 11.45
N LEU A 37 -12.98 -13.59 12.23
CA LEU A 37 -13.41 -13.76 13.63
C LEU A 37 -14.67 -14.63 13.76
N GLN A 38 -15.54 -14.61 12.75
CA GLN A 38 -16.71 -15.50 12.67
C GLN A 38 -16.39 -16.90 12.13
N GLY A 39 -15.11 -17.21 11.85
CA GLY A 39 -14.70 -18.49 11.27
C GLY A 39 -15.18 -18.69 9.83
N LYS A 40 -15.60 -17.64 9.13
CA LYS A 40 -16.05 -17.75 7.74
C LYS A 40 -14.86 -17.85 6.79
N THR A 41 -14.82 -18.92 6.00
CA THR A 41 -13.83 -19.10 4.94
C THR A 41 -14.37 -18.61 3.61
N MET A 42 -13.55 -17.87 2.85
CA MET A 42 -13.92 -17.47 1.48
C MET A 42 -13.90 -18.70 0.55
N ASN A 43 -15.08 -19.12 0.10
CA ASN A 43 -15.24 -20.05 -1.02
C ASN A 43 -15.35 -19.27 -2.32
N ILE A 44 -14.23 -18.77 -2.82
CA ILE A 44 -14.14 -18.06 -4.09
C ILE A 44 -13.14 -18.79 -4.97
N SER A 45 -13.30 -18.74 -6.30
CA SER A 45 -12.35 -19.38 -7.20
C SER A 45 -10.92 -18.89 -6.96
N LEU A 46 -9.96 -19.79 -7.21
CA LEU A 46 -8.55 -19.59 -6.86
C LEU A 46 -7.99 -18.25 -7.40
N ILE A 47 -8.40 -17.84 -8.61
CA ILE A 47 -7.93 -16.60 -9.23
C ILE A 47 -8.45 -15.35 -8.50
N TRP A 48 -9.72 -15.33 -8.13
CA TRP A 48 -10.32 -14.21 -7.38
C TRP A 48 -9.79 -14.14 -5.95
N PHE A 49 -9.53 -15.29 -5.34
CA PHE A 49 -8.86 -15.37 -4.05
C PHE A 49 -7.45 -14.75 -4.12
N LYS A 50 -6.62 -15.17 -5.09
CA LYS A 50 -5.27 -14.62 -5.27
C LYS A 50 -5.30 -13.11 -5.55
N LEU A 51 -6.19 -12.65 -6.43
CA LEU A 51 -6.38 -11.22 -6.73
C LEU A 51 -6.75 -10.41 -5.50
N TYR A 52 -7.71 -10.90 -4.71
CA TYR A 52 -8.14 -10.26 -3.49
C TYR A 52 -6.99 -10.10 -2.49
N PHE A 53 -6.25 -11.18 -2.21
CA PHE A 53 -5.14 -11.14 -1.25
C PHE A 53 -3.96 -10.32 -1.74
N ALA A 54 -3.64 -10.36 -3.04
CA ALA A 54 -2.60 -9.53 -3.63
C ALA A 54 -2.95 -8.04 -3.52
N LEU A 55 -4.19 -7.66 -3.83
CA LEU A 55 -4.68 -6.29 -3.66
C LEU A 55 -4.63 -5.84 -2.20
N LEU A 56 -5.15 -6.66 -1.29
CA LEU A 56 -5.16 -6.36 0.15
C LEU A 56 -3.73 -6.15 0.70
N PHE A 57 -2.79 -7.01 0.28
CA PHE A 57 -1.39 -6.91 0.66
C PHE A 57 -0.74 -5.62 0.13
N VAL A 58 -0.85 -5.35 -1.18
CA VAL A 58 -0.24 -4.17 -1.81
C VAL A 58 -0.79 -2.87 -1.22
N VAL A 59 -2.10 -2.81 -1.03
CA VAL A 59 -2.79 -1.65 -0.47
C VAL A 59 -2.37 -1.41 0.99
N GLY A 60 -2.40 -2.45 1.81
CA GLY A 60 -1.99 -2.37 3.22
C GLY A 60 -0.52 -1.98 3.36
N LEU A 61 0.34 -2.53 2.49
CA LEU A 61 1.77 -2.22 2.46
C LEU A 61 2.01 -0.75 2.08
N TYR A 62 1.37 -0.26 1.01
CA TYR A 62 1.50 1.12 0.58
C TYR A 62 1.09 2.10 1.69
N HIS A 63 -0.07 1.86 2.31
CA HIS A 63 -0.58 2.71 3.39
C HIS A 63 0.34 2.73 4.61
N SER A 64 0.79 1.56 5.04
CA SER A 64 1.67 1.43 6.21
C SER A 64 3.00 2.15 5.99
N LEU A 65 3.63 1.94 4.84
CA LEU A 65 4.91 2.55 4.49
C LEU A 65 4.79 4.07 4.30
N TYR A 66 3.70 4.53 3.69
CA TYR A 66 3.43 5.97 3.56
C TYR A 66 3.27 6.63 4.94
N ARG A 67 2.53 6.01 5.86
CA ARG A 67 2.35 6.51 7.23
C ARG A 67 3.65 6.53 8.03
N VAL A 68 4.50 5.50 7.91
CA VAL A 68 5.83 5.50 8.53
C VAL A 68 6.66 6.68 8.03
N LYS A 69 6.66 6.91 6.72
CA LYS A 69 7.36 8.05 6.12
C LYS A 69 6.84 9.40 6.63
N THR A 70 5.53 9.58 6.75
CA THR A 70 4.95 10.83 7.28
C THR A 70 5.26 11.03 8.75
N ILE A 71 5.17 10.00 9.59
CA ILE A 71 5.50 10.09 11.02
C ILE A 71 6.96 10.52 11.22
N VAL A 72 7.89 9.96 10.44
CA VAL A 72 9.31 10.35 10.50
C VAL A 72 9.51 11.83 10.13
N PHE A 73 8.74 12.35 9.18
CA PHE A 73 8.73 13.77 8.84
C PHE A 73 8.15 14.63 9.98
N ASP A 74 7.01 14.22 10.53
CA ASP A 74 6.29 14.94 11.60
C ASP A 74 7.13 15.03 12.89
N LEU A 75 7.95 14.02 13.17
CA LEU A 75 8.90 14.00 14.29
C LEU A 75 10.15 14.87 14.06
N GLY A 76 10.27 15.56 12.92
CA GLY A 76 11.38 16.47 12.64
C GLY A 76 12.67 15.80 12.19
N PHE A 77 12.68 14.49 11.95
CA PHE A 77 13.86 13.74 11.50
C PHE A 77 14.13 13.92 9.99
N THR A 78 14.38 15.16 9.55
CA THR A 78 14.55 15.52 8.13
C THR A 78 15.69 14.76 7.42
N ARG A 79 16.77 14.43 8.13
CA ARG A 79 17.89 13.65 7.58
C ARG A 79 17.54 12.17 7.41
N ALA A 80 16.78 11.60 8.35
CA ALA A 80 16.31 10.23 8.27
C ALA A 80 15.16 10.07 7.27
N TYR A 81 14.35 11.11 7.06
CA TYR A 81 13.23 11.12 6.13
C TYR A 81 13.62 10.68 4.71
N HIS A 82 14.77 11.12 4.19
CA HIS A 82 15.22 10.73 2.86
C HIS A 82 15.62 9.26 2.78
N TRP A 83 16.31 8.75 3.80
CA TRP A 83 16.68 7.34 3.92
C TRP A 83 15.46 6.44 4.07
N VAL A 84 14.54 6.81 4.97
CA VAL A 84 13.25 6.14 5.17
C VAL A 84 12.42 6.19 3.90
N GLY A 85 12.42 7.31 3.17
CA GLY A 85 11.79 7.44 1.87
C GLY A 85 12.32 6.42 0.86
N GLY A 86 13.64 6.31 0.71
CA GLY A 86 14.25 5.32 -0.17
C GLY A 86 13.94 3.88 0.24
N LEU A 87 14.07 3.57 1.53
CA LEU A 87 13.80 2.24 2.08
C LEU A 87 12.34 1.83 1.88
N THR A 88 11.39 2.71 2.21
CA THR A 88 9.96 2.45 2.02
C THR A 88 9.61 2.23 0.55
N THR A 89 10.24 2.94 -0.39
CA THR A 89 10.06 2.67 -1.82
C THR A 89 10.59 1.28 -2.22
N ILE A 90 11.78 0.89 -1.77
CA ILE A 90 12.35 -0.43 -2.06
C ILE A 90 11.46 -1.54 -1.50
N LEU A 91 11.04 -1.42 -0.25
CA LEU A 91 10.16 -2.39 0.41
C LEU A 91 8.80 -2.49 -0.29
N PHE A 92 8.24 -1.37 -0.73
CA PHE A 92 7.00 -1.36 -1.50
C PHE A 92 7.15 -2.12 -2.83
N LEU A 93 8.20 -1.83 -3.60
CA LEU A 93 8.46 -2.51 -4.87
C LEU A 93 8.70 -4.01 -4.69
N ALA A 94 9.48 -4.39 -3.67
CA ALA A 94 9.69 -5.79 -3.33
C ALA A 94 8.39 -6.51 -2.95
N GLY A 95 7.52 -5.84 -2.16
CA GLY A 95 6.21 -6.37 -1.80
C GLY A 95 5.26 -6.50 -2.99
N VAL A 96 5.27 -5.53 -3.92
CA VAL A 96 4.51 -5.63 -5.18
C VAL A 96 5.00 -6.80 -6.01
N ALA A 97 6.32 -7.01 -6.12
CA ALA A 97 6.89 -8.16 -6.83
C ALA A 97 6.49 -9.49 -6.18
N ALA A 98 6.48 -9.57 -4.85
CA ALA A 98 6.01 -10.75 -4.12
C ALA A 98 4.51 -11.02 -4.34
N ALA A 99 3.68 -9.98 -4.34
CA ALA A 99 2.26 -10.07 -4.64
C ALA A 99 2.00 -10.51 -6.09
N ALA A 100 2.77 -9.98 -7.04
CA ALA A 100 2.72 -10.42 -8.43
C ALA A 100 3.10 -11.90 -8.56
N LYS A 101 4.16 -12.35 -7.87
CA LYS A 101 4.53 -13.76 -7.85
C LYS A 101 3.40 -14.65 -7.31
N LEU A 102 2.68 -14.22 -6.28
CA LEU A 102 1.51 -14.93 -5.74
C LEU A 102 0.34 -15.01 -6.73
N LEU A 103 0.20 -14.05 -7.64
CA LEU A 103 -0.83 -14.07 -8.69
C LEU A 103 -0.51 -15.06 -9.81
N PHE A 104 0.77 -15.20 -10.16
CA PHE A 104 1.23 -15.98 -11.31
C PHE A 104 1.84 -17.35 -10.97
N ALA A 105 2.09 -17.65 -9.70
CA ALA A 105 2.42 -18.98 -9.19
C ALA A 105 1.17 -19.84 -9.02
#